data_AF-A0A965DQF3-F1
#
_entry.id   AF-A0A965DQF3-F1
#
_cell.length_a   1.000
_cell.length_b   1.000
_cell.length_c   1.000
_cell.angle_alpha   90.00
_cell.angle_beta   90.00
_cell.angle_gamma   90.00
#
_symmetry.space_group_name_H-M   'P 1'
#
loop_
_entity.id
_entity.type
_entity.pdbx_description
1 polymer ?
#
loop_
_entity_poly.entity_id
_entity_poly.type
_entity_poly.pdbx_seq_one_letter_code
_entity_poly.pdbx_strand_id
1 'polypeptide(L)'
;MYLNGCLLLLTDLNPHALLSELKAIEVTIGRQKKQTNTYEDRCIDLDIILYENLCIYTPTLQIPHPRFQDRLFVTQPMQELSLDFFPF
;
A
#
# COMPACT_ATOMS: atom_id res chain seq x y z
N MET A 1 -10.65 15.08 5.00
CA MET A 1 -9.89 14.48 6.12
C MET A 1 -9.69 13.02 5.77
N TYR A 2 -8.49 12.47 5.95
CA TYR A 2 -8.19 11.06 5.65
C TYR A 2 -7.87 10.31 6.93
N LEU A 3 -8.29 9.05 7.00
CA LEU A 3 -7.88 8.11 8.03
C LEU A 3 -6.80 7.20 7.41
N ASN A 4 -5.61 7.18 8.02
CA ASN A 4 -4.50 6.34 7.57
C ASN A 4 -4.19 5.30 8.65
N GLY A 5 -3.78 4.11 8.23
CA GLY A 5 -3.38 3.04 9.12
C GLY A 5 -2.45 2.07 8.41
N CYS A 6 -1.75 1.25 9.18
CA CYS A 6 -0.96 0.14 8.69
C CYS A 6 -1.43 -1.13 9.39
N LEU A 7 -1.23 -2.27 8.72
CA LEU A 7 -1.49 -3.59 9.29
C LEU A 7 -0.37 -4.54 8.88
N LEU A 8 -0.12 -5.54 9.73
CA LEU A 8 0.70 -6.69 9.36
C LEU A 8 -0.23 -7.78 8.83
N LEU A 9 0.11 -8.32 7.66
CA LEU A 9 -0.67 -9.36 6.99
C LEU A 9 0.18 -10.62 6.83
N LEU A 10 -0.37 -11.77 7.20
CA LEU A 10 0.14 -13.08 6.81
C LEU A 10 -0.66 -13.58 5.62
N THR A 11 0.02 -13.98 4.55
CA THR A 11 -0.61 -14.46 3.32
C THR A 11 0.32 -15.41 2.56
N ASP A 12 -0.28 -16.39 1.86
CA ASP A 12 0.43 -17.27 0.93
C ASP A 12 0.49 -16.68 -0.50
N LEU A 13 -0.11 -15.50 -0.71
CA LEU A 13 -0.15 -14.84 -2.01
C LEU A 13 1.16 -14.14 -2.31
N ASN A 14 1.76 -14.41 -3.49
CA ASN A 14 2.91 -13.61 -3.93
C ASN A 14 2.54 -12.11 -4.09
N PRO A 15 3.53 -11.19 -4.14
CA PRO A 15 3.27 -9.75 -4.14
C PRO A 15 2.36 -9.24 -5.27
N HIS A 16 2.44 -9.86 -6.46
CA HIS A 16 1.58 -9.47 -7.60
C HIS A 16 0.15 -9.99 -7.45
N ALA A 17 -0.02 -11.19 -6.89
CA ALA A 17 -1.33 -11.72 -6.53
C ALA A 17 -1.97 -10.88 -5.42
N LEU A 18 -1.22 -10.55 -4.36
CA LEU A 18 -1.68 -9.68 -3.29
C LEU A 18 -2.11 -8.30 -3.83
N LEU A 19 -1.29 -7.67 -4.68
CA LEU A 19 -1.64 -6.40 -5.32
C LEU A 19 -2.95 -6.47 -6.11
N SER A 20 -3.22 -7.61 -6.77
CA SER A 20 -4.45 -7.81 -7.53
C SER A 20 -5.67 -7.94 -6.61
N GLU A 21 -5.54 -8.68 -5.51
CA GLU A 21 -6.58 -8.79 -4.48
C GLU A 21 -6.87 -7.46 -3.80
N LEU A 22 -5.84 -6.69 -3.44
CA LEU A 22 -6.02 -5.35 -2.85
C LEU A 22 -6.79 -4.43 -3.79
N LYS A 23 -6.44 -4.40 -5.09
CA LYS A 23 -7.17 -3.64 -6.11
C LYS A 23 -8.62 -4.10 -6.25
N ALA A 24 -8.89 -5.41 -6.15
CA ALA A 24 -10.24 -5.95 -6.19
C ALA A 24 -11.06 -5.46 -4.98
N ILE A 25 -10.48 -5.49 -3.78
CA ILE A 25 -11.10 -4.97 -2.54
C ILE A 25 -11.44 -3.49 -2.69
N GLU A 26 -10.53 -2.67 -3.21
CA GLU A 26 -10.80 -1.26 -3.45
C GLU A 26 -12.00 -1.05 -4.37
N VAL A 27 -12.09 -1.82 -5.46
CA VAL A 27 -13.23 -1.77 -6.39
C VAL A 27 -14.53 -2.17 -5.68
N THR A 28 -14.51 -3.23 -4.88
CA THR A 28 -15.68 -3.71 -4.11
C THR A 28 -16.16 -2.68 -3.09
N ILE A 29 -15.25 -1.96 -2.43
CA ILE A 29 -15.59 -0.93 -1.43
C ILE A 29 -16.11 0.36 -2.11
N GLY A 30 -15.89 0.53 -3.41
CA GLY A 30 -16.47 1.62 -4.18
C GLY A 30 -15.46 2.51 -4.89
N ARG A 31 -14.23 2.05 -5.13
CA ARG A 31 -13.29 2.72 -6.04
C ARG A 31 -13.89 2.69 -7.44
N GLN A 32 -14.57 3.78 -7.81
CA GLN A 32 -15.11 3.96 -9.15
C GLN A 32 -13.95 4.13 -10.14
N LYS A 33 -14.15 3.65 -11.38
CA LYS A 33 -13.25 4.02 -12.48
C LYS A 33 -13.26 5.54 -12.58
N LYS A 34 -12.09 6.16 -12.50
CA LYS A 34 -11.92 7.61 -12.72
C LYS A 34 -12.64 8.00 -14.00
N GLN A 35 -13.72 8.76 -13.88
CA GLN A 35 -14.43 9.29 -15.05
C GLN A 35 -13.73 10.55 -15.57
N THR A 36 -12.90 11.17 -14.73
CA THR A 36 -12.20 12.42 -15.01
C THR A 36 -10.70 12.30 -14.71
N ASN A 37 -9.88 13.14 -15.34
CA ASN A 37 -8.44 13.24 -15.05
C ASN A 37 -8.15 14.02 -13.74
N THR A 38 -9.18 14.40 -12.99
CA THR A 38 -9.05 15.12 -11.72
C THR A 38 -8.87 14.18 -10.53
N TYR A 39 -8.37 14.74 -9.43
CA TYR A 39 -8.29 14.03 -8.16
C TYR A 39 -9.72 13.80 -7.65
N GLU A 40 -10.12 12.54 -7.53
CA GLU A 40 -11.41 12.11 -6.97
C GLU A 40 -11.13 11.44 -5.63
N ASP A 41 -11.89 11.81 -4.60
CA ASP A 41 -11.79 11.19 -3.28
C ASP A 41 -12.06 9.69 -3.40
N ARG A 42 -11.13 8.89 -2.89
CA ARG A 42 -11.26 7.43 -2.85
C ARG A 42 -11.86 7.02 -1.52
N CYS A 43 -12.79 6.05 -1.53
CA CYS A 43 -13.27 5.43 -0.29
C CYS A 43 -12.15 4.74 0.49
N ILE A 44 -11.20 4.11 -0.22
CA ILE A 44 -10.04 3.45 0.35
C ILE A 44 -8.90 3.39 -0.68
N ASP A 45 -7.66 3.40 -0.19
CA ASP A 45 -6.43 3.20 -0.98
C ASP A 45 -5.57 2.18 -0.21
N LEU A 46 -5.20 1.09 -0.87
CA LEU A 46 -4.48 -0.03 -0.25
C LEU A 46 -3.12 -0.21 -0.96
N ASP A 47 -2.05 0.18 -0.26
CA ASP A 47 -0.67 0.08 -0.75
C ASP A 47 0.11 -1.04 -0.06
N ILE A 48 0.95 -1.77 -0.80
CA ILE A 48 1.94 -2.68 -0.24
C ILE A 48 3.20 -1.88 0.06
N ILE A 49 3.51 -1.67 1.35
CA ILE A 49 4.67 -0.89 1.77
C ILE A 49 5.94 -1.75 1.78
N LEU A 50 5.87 -2.88 2.47
CA LEU A 50 6.93 -3.88 2.58
C LEU A 50 6.35 -5.27 2.28
N TYR A 51 7.19 -6.17 1.82
CA TYR A 51 6.85 -7.58 1.66
C TYR A 51 8.08 -8.42 1.98
N GLU A 52 8.11 -8.95 3.20
CA GLU A 52 9.27 -9.67 3.75
C GLU A 52 10.58 -8.89 3.47
N ASN A 53 11.58 -9.57 2.91
CA ASN A 53 12.88 -8.99 2.52
C ASN A 53 12.99 -8.78 0.99
N LEU A 54 11.85 -8.68 0.28
CA LEU A 54 11.85 -8.57 -1.17
C LEU A 54 12.11 -7.13 -1.63
N CYS A 55 12.95 -7.00 -2.64
CA CYS A 55 13.11 -5.78 -3.43
C CYS A 55 12.55 -6.02 -4.84
N ILE A 56 11.48 -5.31 -5.19
CA ILE A 56 10.82 -5.42 -6.49
C ILE A 56 10.82 -4.04 -7.15
N TYR A 57 11.28 -3.97 -8.39
CA TYR A 57 11.33 -2.73 -9.18
C TYR A 57 10.75 -2.98 -10.57
N THR A 58 9.44 -3.16 -10.65
CA THR A 58 8.73 -3.26 -11.94
C THR A 58 7.86 -2.02 -12.17
N PRO A 59 7.43 -1.76 -13.42
CA PRO A 59 6.50 -0.67 -13.70
C PRO A 59 5.15 -0.82 -12.98
N THR A 60 4.79 -2.04 -12.57
CA THR A 60 3.48 -2.36 -11.97
C THR A 60 3.51 -2.47 -10.45
N LEU A 61 4.69 -2.75 -9.86
CA LEU A 61 4.86 -2.94 -8.42
C LEU A 61 6.28 -2.56 -8.00
N GLN A 62 6.38 -1.71 -6.98
CA GLN A 62 7.64 -1.32 -6.37
C GLN A 62 7.60 -1.61 -4.87
N ILE A 63 8.55 -2.42 -4.39
CA ILE A 63 8.69 -2.81 -2.98
C ILE A 63 10.18 -2.67 -2.61
N PRO A 64 10.54 -1.98 -1.51
CA PRO A 64 9.68 -1.15 -0.68
C PRO A 64 8.98 -0.03 -1.47
N HIS A 65 7.78 0.37 -1.04
CA HIS A 65 7.03 1.41 -1.76
C HIS A 65 7.84 2.72 -1.82
N PRO A 66 8.16 3.27 -3.00
CA PRO A 66 9.24 4.26 -3.18
C PRO A 66 9.13 5.55 -2.35
N ARG A 67 7.92 5.92 -1.94
CA ARG A 67 7.62 7.15 -1.20
C ARG A 67 7.17 6.92 0.24
N PHE A 68 7.33 5.71 0.78
CA PHE A 68 6.80 5.42 2.11
C PHE A 68 7.52 6.21 3.21
N GLN A 69 8.84 6.42 3.07
CA GLN A 69 9.66 7.17 4.04
C GLN A 69 9.31 8.66 4.09
N ASP A 70 8.88 9.24 2.96
CA ASP A 70 8.52 10.67 2.87
C ASP A 70 7.12 10.97 3.41
N ARG A 71 6.34 9.93 3.76
CA ARG A 71 4.93 10.04 4.16
C ARG A 71 4.78 9.74 5.63
N LEU A 72 4.69 10.77 6.46
CA LEU A 72 4.49 10.65 7.91
C LEU A 72 3.28 9.78 8.29
N PHE A 73 2.19 9.88 7.54
CA PHE A 73 0.98 9.08 7.76
C PHE A 73 1.15 7.59 7.40
N VAL A 74 2.30 7.19 6.84
CA VAL A 74 2.70 5.81 6.62
C VAL A 74 3.76 5.40 7.64
N THR A 75 4.80 6.21 7.85
CA THR A 75 5.89 5.88 8.77
C THR A 75 5.44 5.83 10.23
N GLN A 76 4.57 6.74 10.67
CA GLN A 76 4.05 6.74 12.03
C GLN A 76 3.29 5.45 12.38
N PRO A 77 2.27 5.01 11.61
CA PRO A 77 1.59 3.74 11.92
C PRO A 77 2.48 2.50 11.74
N MET A 78 3.53 2.53 10.89
CA MET A 78 4.50 1.44 10.84
C MET A 78 5.33 1.32 12.13
N GLN A 79 5.76 2.45 12.71
CA GLN A 79 6.47 2.48 13.98
C GLN A 79 5.61 1.94 15.13
N GLU A 80 4.31 2.25 15.13
CA GLU A 80 3.36 1.68 16.10
C GLU A 80 3.28 0.14 16.02
N LEU A 81 3.50 -0.43 14.83
CA LEU A 81 3.58 -1.88 14.61
C LEU A 81 4.96 -2.48 14.94
N SER A 82 5.91 -1.68 15.45
CA SER A 82 7.31 -2.09 15.66
C SER A 82 7.99 -2.63 14.39
N LEU A 83 7.53 -2.17 13.22
CA LEU A 83 8.15 -2.47 11.94
C LEU A 83 9.30 -1.48 11.71
N ASP A 84 10.38 -1.65 12.48
CA ASP A 84 11.60 -0.88 12.28
C ASP A 84 12.28 -1.35 10.99
N PHE A 85 12.10 -0.56 9.92
CA PHE A 85 12.83 -0.75 8.67
C PHE A 85 14.18 -0.06 8.78
N PHE A 86 15.25 -0.85 8.88
CA PHE A 86 16.62 -0.36 8.73
C PHE A 86 17.00 -0.45 7.24
N PRO A 87 17.08 0.69 6.51
CA PRO A 87 17.73 0.66 5.21
C PRO A 87 19.20 0.31 5.46
N PHE A 88 19.68 -0.78 4.86
CA PHE A 88 21.11 -1.08 4.82
C PHE A 88 21.89 0.04 4.13
#